data_AF-A0A7C6NLK5-F1
#
_entry.id   AF-A0A7C6NLK5-F1
#
_cell.length_a   1.000
_cell.length_b   1.000
_cell.length_c   1.000
_cell.angle_alpha   90.00
_cell.angle_beta   90.00
_cell.angle_gamma   90.00
#
_symmetry.space_group_name_H-M   'P 1'
#
loop_
_entity.id
_entity.type
_entity.pdbx_description
1 polymer ?
#
loop_
_entity_poly.entity_id
_entity_poly.type
_entity_poly.pdbx_seq_one_letter_code
_entity_poly.pdbx_strand_id
1 'polypeptide(L)'
;MKRIQSILFAIAMLLATSAFFTSCQEDAPEINYTMNVTVINDFSQVVDAINKGALKNEEAIQQLTEAIDKMNVDQAAKLQAILGVLNNVNNTLDTKLAAIEAAVKAQTLSLESKLALLETAINNQTLKQEELAGNIKTAIDNLNSDLNGKLQAINDAINSVDVTLESKLALIQGAIEAQTLSFEGKFDILTKAINNQTIKQEEMANKLATAIDNLSSDLNGKLQAINDAINSVNVTLDTKLALIQGAIGAQTLELSEKLVLIRRAIRSQTLELSEKLELIRTAIGVQTIALRNKFDLLIAAVKELPDYSSKFDAVVGALGLIKTQLETGQGDIATKISEVTAEITALIAAVNNGNTDAADALADIIQKLEELKTAIGNINTGGGGTNPGGGENPGGGENPGGGTDPSTMEYVDLGLPNGLKWAACNLGATKLSESGGYYAWGETEPKNDYSWETYKWATYEWDLTRILTKYNGTDGKKILDPEDDAATVKLGSPWRMPTIAEMQMLIESCSWEFITVDGVWCYKLTGPNGNFIFLPAVNRYEGTEYIRNSTPEANYWSSTLSTDDKDYSSYLSLRWSENQPRVYAKSRCHGLPIRPVHP
;
A
#
# COMPACT_ATOMS: atom_id res chain seq x y z
N MET A 1 -2.62 -44.74 18.68
CA MET A 1 -1.61 -45.72 18.25
C MET A 1 -1.18 -45.62 16.78
N LYS A 2 -2.03 -45.18 15.82
CA LYS A 2 -1.64 -45.08 14.39
C LYS A 2 -0.66 -43.93 14.03
N ARG A 3 -0.55 -42.86 14.83
CA ARG A 3 0.36 -41.72 14.55
C ARG A 3 1.80 -41.90 15.02
N ILE A 4 2.07 -42.86 15.91
CA ILE A 4 3.43 -43.15 16.41
C ILE A 4 4.20 -44.05 15.42
N GLN A 5 3.49 -44.87 14.63
CA GLN A 5 4.09 -45.74 13.63
C GLN A 5 4.68 -44.98 12.43
N SER A 6 4.08 -43.86 12.01
CA SER A 6 4.60 -43.06 10.89
C SER A 6 5.89 -42.30 11.22
N ILE A 7 6.06 -41.86 12.48
CA ILE A 7 7.26 -41.17 12.94
C ILE A 7 8.41 -42.17 13.13
N LEU A 8 8.12 -43.36 13.67
CA LEU A 8 9.11 -44.44 13.75
C LEU A 8 9.54 -44.96 12.37
N PHE A 9 8.65 -44.96 11.37
CA PHE A 9 9.00 -45.34 10.00
C PHE A 9 9.85 -44.28 9.28
N ALA A 10 9.58 -42.99 9.54
CA ALA A 10 10.39 -41.88 9.01
C ALA A 10 11.78 -41.81 9.67
N ILE A 11 11.88 -42.07 10.97
CA ILE A 11 13.16 -42.15 11.70
C ILE A 11 13.93 -43.42 11.31
N ALA A 12 13.25 -44.55 11.08
CA ALA A 12 13.88 -45.76 10.57
C ALA A 12 14.39 -45.60 9.12
N MET A 13 13.72 -44.82 8.26
CA MET A 13 14.24 -44.47 6.93
C MET A 13 15.41 -43.47 6.99
N LEU A 14 15.44 -42.58 7.98
CA LEU A 14 16.57 -41.66 8.20
C LEU A 14 17.81 -42.35 8.80
N LEU A 15 17.62 -43.44 9.54
CA LEU A 15 18.70 -44.24 10.13
C LEU A 15 19.13 -45.44 9.25
N ALA A 16 18.35 -45.79 8.22
CA ALA A 16 18.68 -46.86 7.27
C ALA A 16 19.55 -46.40 6.09
N THR A 17 19.95 -45.14 6.01
CA THR A 17 20.82 -44.61 4.94
C THR A 17 22.32 -44.68 5.28
N SER A 18 22.72 -45.39 6.34
CA SER A 18 24.12 -45.74 6.58
C SER A 18 24.51 -47.07 5.92
N ALA A 19 24.48 -47.14 4.58
CA ALA A 19 25.07 -48.28 3.85
C ALA A 19 25.52 -47.98 2.41
N PHE A 20 25.55 -46.73 1.95
CA PHE A 20 26.10 -46.38 0.64
C PHE A 20 27.01 -45.15 0.70
N PHE A 21 27.90 -45.13 1.69
CA PHE A 21 29.21 -44.50 1.54
C PHE A 21 30.26 -45.60 1.74
N THR A 22 30.15 -46.67 0.94
CA THR A 22 31.34 -47.47 0.66
C THR A 22 32.31 -46.52 0.01
N SER A 23 33.43 -46.30 0.69
CA SER A 23 34.63 -45.70 0.16
C SER A 23 34.64 -45.78 -1.36
N CYS A 24 34.57 -44.63 -2.03
CA CYS A 24 35.26 -44.49 -3.30
C CYS A 24 36.76 -44.63 -2.97
N GLN A 25 37.17 -45.86 -2.65
CA GLN A 25 38.45 -46.35 -3.07
C GLN A 25 38.40 -46.13 -4.57
N GLU A 26 39.26 -45.22 -5.00
CA GLU A 26 39.41 -44.76 -6.36
C GLU A 26 39.74 -45.98 -7.22
N ASP A 27 38.73 -46.74 -7.65
CA ASP A 27 38.80 -47.59 -8.83
C ASP A 27 38.84 -46.62 -10.03
N ALA A 28 39.91 -45.84 -10.10
CA ALA A 28 40.34 -45.30 -11.37
C ALA A 28 40.58 -46.53 -12.25
N PRO A 29 39.85 -46.71 -13.36
CA PRO A 29 40.18 -47.78 -14.28
C PRO A 29 41.65 -47.59 -14.64
N GLU A 30 42.48 -48.59 -14.37
CA GLU A 30 43.88 -48.57 -14.76
C GLU A 30 43.90 -48.64 -16.30
N ILE A 31 43.82 -47.47 -16.95
CA ILE A 31 43.73 -47.40 -18.40
C ILE A 31 45.13 -47.66 -18.96
N ASN A 32 45.47 -48.93 -19.07
CA ASN A 32 46.67 -49.40 -19.75
C ASN A 32 46.52 -49.19 -21.27
N TYR A 33 46.73 -47.97 -21.75
CA TYR A 33 46.83 -47.69 -23.17
C TYR A 33 48.18 -48.18 -23.70
N THR A 34 48.17 -49.32 -24.40
CA THR A 34 49.31 -49.72 -25.23
C THR A 34 49.13 -49.10 -26.62
N MET A 35 49.82 -47.98 -26.90
CA MET A 35 49.91 -47.46 -28.26
C MET A 35 50.98 -48.22 -29.05
N ASN A 36 50.55 -49.15 -29.91
CA ASN A 36 51.43 -49.75 -30.92
C ASN A 36 51.46 -48.86 -32.16
N VAL A 37 52.50 -48.04 -32.29
CA VAL A 37 52.77 -47.27 -33.51
C VAL A 37 53.68 -48.12 -34.41
N THR A 38 53.10 -48.77 -35.42
CA THR A 38 53.88 -49.48 -36.44
C THR A 38 54.26 -48.51 -37.55
N VAL A 39 55.52 -48.10 -37.59
CA VAL A 39 56.08 -47.34 -38.72
C VAL A 39 56.63 -48.34 -39.74
N ILE A 40 55.93 -48.54 -40.86
CA ILE A 40 56.45 -49.32 -41.99
C ILE A 40 57.17 -48.34 -42.90
N ASN A 41 58.50 -48.36 -42.88
CA ASN A 41 59.31 -47.60 -43.83
C ASN A 41 59.61 -48.47 -45.06
N ASP A 42 59.15 -48.02 -46.22
CA ASP A 42 59.41 -48.67 -47.50
C ASP A 42 60.62 -48.01 -48.18
N PHE A 43 61.81 -48.55 -47.92
CA PHE A 43 63.05 -48.14 -48.60
C PHE A 43 63.32 -48.90 -49.91
N SER A 44 62.35 -49.70 -50.38
CA SER A 44 62.56 -50.63 -51.51
C SER A 44 63.01 -49.90 -52.77
N GLN A 45 62.51 -48.69 -53.00
CA GLN A 45 62.88 -47.88 -54.17
C GLN A 45 64.30 -47.30 -54.10
N VAL A 46 64.79 -46.98 -52.91
CA VAL A 46 66.17 -46.49 -52.69
C VAL A 46 67.16 -47.65 -52.87
N VAL A 47 66.83 -48.81 -52.30
CA VAL A 47 67.62 -50.05 -52.45
C VAL A 47 67.68 -50.48 -53.92
N ASP A 48 66.55 -50.42 -54.65
CA ASP A 48 66.50 -50.74 -56.08
C ASP A 48 67.33 -49.78 -56.94
N ALA A 49 67.38 -48.49 -56.59
CA ALA A 49 68.15 -47.48 -57.33
C ALA A 49 69.68 -47.63 -57.12
N ILE A 50 70.11 -48.02 -55.91
CA ILE A 50 71.51 -48.36 -55.60
C ILE A 50 71.93 -49.62 -56.37
N ASN A 51 71.12 -50.68 -56.32
CA ASN A 51 71.42 -51.96 -56.96
C ASN A 51 71.52 -51.88 -58.50
N LYS A 52 70.88 -50.88 -59.13
CA LYS A 52 70.93 -50.61 -60.58
C LYS A 52 72.05 -49.65 -60.99
N GLY A 53 72.86 -49.16 -60.06
CA GLY A 53 73.95 -48.20 -60.32
C GLY A 53 73.49 -46.81 -60.76
N ALA A 54 72.21 -46.49 -60.56
CA ALA A 54 71.59 -45.22 -60.95
C ALA A 54 71.82 -44.10 -59.91
N LEU A 55 72.26 -44.45 -58.69
CA LEU A 55 72.70 -43.53 -57.64
C LEU A 55 74.11 -43.93 -57.17
N LYS A 56 75.01 -42.96 -56.99
CA LYS A 56 76.28 -43.19 -56.28
C LYS A 56 76.03 -43.30 -54.78
N ASN A 57 76.86 -44.07 -54.07
CA ASN A 57 76.69 -44.32 -52.64
C ASN A 57 76.63 -43.01 -51.81
N GLU A 58 77.40 -41.98 -52.16
CA GLU A 58 77.35 -40.70 -51.46
C GLU A 58 76.00 -39.97 -51.64
N GLU A 59 75.43 -39.99 -52.85
CA GLU A 59 74.13 -39.36 -53.15
C GLU A 59 72.97 -40.11 -52.48
N ALA A 60 73.08 -41.44 -52.39
CA ALA A 60 72.08 -42.27 -51.70
C ALA A 60 72.10 -42.04 -50.18
N ILE A 61 73.28 -41.91 -49.58
CA ILE A 61 73.44 -41.56 -48.15
C ILE A 61 72.83 -40.18 -47.87
N GLN A 62 73.03 -39.22 -48.78
CA GLN A 62 72.49 -37.87 -48.61
C GLN A 62 70.96 -37.85 -48.67
N GLN A 63 70.34 -38.51 -49.67
CA GLN A 63 68.88 -38.58 -49.76
C GLN A 63 68.25 -39.34 -48.57
N LEU A 64 68.90 -40.38 -48.07
CA LEU A 64 68.47 -41.08 -46.86
C LEU A 64 68.56 -40.18 -45.62
N THR A 65 69.63 -39.38 -45.50
CA THR A 65 69.81 -38.43 -44.40
C THR A 65 68.71 -37.36 -44.44
N GLU A 66 68.45 -36.77 -45.61
CA GLU A 66 67.38 -35.78 -45.78
C GLU A 66 65.98 -36.35 -45.49
N ALA A 67 65.72 -37.60 -45.88
CA ALA A 67 64.46 -38.28 -45.58
C ALA A 67 64.30 -38.57 -44.08
N ILE A 68 65.37 -38.98 -43.39
CA ILE A 68 65.40 -39.20 -41.94
C ILE A 68 65.20 -37.88 -41.18
N ASP A 69 65.86 -36.80 -41.61
CA ASP A 69 65.71 -35.48 -40.99
C ASP A 69 64.29 -34.95 -41.17
N LYS A 70 63.70 -35.11 -42.37
CA LYS A 70 62.31 -34.73 -42.63
C LYS A 70 61.32 -35.54 -41.78
N MET A 71 61.55 -36.84 -41.62
CA MET A 71 60.74 -37.69 -40.73
C MET A 71 60.81 -37.22 -39.27
N ASN A 72 62.00 -36.85 -38.79
CA ASN A 72 62.17 -36.30 -37.45
C ASN A 72 61.39 -34.98 -37.27
N VAL A 73 61.43 -34.10 -38.26
CA VAL A 73 60.65 -32.85 -38.27
C VAL A 73 59.14 -33.14 -38.24
N ASP A 74 58.65 -34.06 -39.08
CA ASP A 74 57.23 -34.43 -39.13
C ASP A 74 56.75 -35.09 -37.82
N GLN A 75 57.58 -35.92 -37.19
CA GLN A 75 57.28 -36.50 -35.88
C GLN A 75 57.26 -35.46 -34.78
N ALA A 76 58.22 -34.53 -34.77
CA ALA A 76 58.23 -33.41 -33.83
C ALA A 76 56.97 -32.55 -33.97
N ALA A 77 56.55 -32.25 -35.20
CA ALA A 77 55.31 -31.51 -35.46
C ALA A 77 54.05 -32.26 -34.96
N LYS A 78 53.97 -33.58 -35.17
CA LYS A 78 52.88 -34.42 -34.65
C LYS A 78 52.84 -34.46 -33.12
N LEU A 79 54.00 -34.61 -32.47
CA LEU A 79 54.14 -34.55 -31.01
C LEU A 79 53.70 -33.18 -30.46
N GLN A 80 54.05 -32.11 -31.14
CA GLN A 80 53.67 -30.74 -30.76
C GLN A 80 52.17 -30.50 -30.91
N ALA A 81 51.54 -31.05 -31.94
CA ALA A 81 50.08 -31.05 -32.09
C ALA A 81 49.38 -31.85 -30.97
N ILE A 82 49.91 -33.01 -30.59
CA ILE A 82 49.40 -33.82 -29.47
C ILE A 82 49.52 -33.05 -28.15
N LEU A 83 50.66 -32.41 -27.89
CA LEU A 83 50.86 -31.53 -26.73
C LEU A 83 49.84 -30.38 -26.70
N GLY A 84 49.55 -29.77 -27.85
CA GLY A 84 48.52 -28.74 -27.98
C GLY A 84 47.12 -29.23 -27.63
N VAL A 85 46.75 -30.43 -28.11
CA VAL A 85 45.46 -31.07 -27.78
C VAL A 85 45.38 -31.39 -26.28
N LEU A 86 46.44 -31.94 -25.69
CA LEU A 86 46.50 -32.26 -24.26
C LEU A 86 46.37 -31.00 -23.38
N ASN A 87 47.06 -29.92 -23.73
CA ASN A 87 46.93 -28.65 -23.01
C ASN A 87 45.51 -28.07 -23.09
N ASN A 88 44.86 -28.15 -24.26
CA ASN A 88 43.48 -27.69 -24.39
C ASN A 88 42.49 -28.53 -23.56
N VAL A 89 42.68 -29.85 -23.51
CA VAL A 89 41.89 -30.74 -22.63
C VAL A 89 42.11 -30.36 -21.18
N ASN A 90 43.35 -30.12 -20.76
CA ASN A 90 43.68 -29.72 -19.39
C ASN A 90 43.01 -28.39 -19.00
N ASN A 91 43.14 -27.36 -19.85
CA ASN A 91 42.49 -26.05 -19.63
C ASN A 91 40.95 -26.17 -19.54
N THR A 92 40.36 -27.07 -20.34
CA THR A 92 38.92 -27.35 -20.30
C THR A 92 38.52 -28.03 -18.99
N LEU A 93 39.34 -28.96 -18.50
CA LEU A 93 39.12 -29.66 -17.24
C LEU A 93 39.21 -28.70 -16.06
N ASP A 94 40.24 -27.84 -16.03
CA ASP A 94 40.43 -26.81 -15.00
C ASP A 94 39.24 -25.85 -14.93
N THR A 95 38.74 -25.41 -16.07
CA THR A 95 37.56 -24.52 -16.16
C THR A 95 36.31 -25.22 -15.61
N LYS A 96 36.12 -26.51 -15.92
CA LYS A 96 35.00 -27.29 -15.39
C LYS A 96 35.13 -27.53 -13.88
N LEU A 97 36.33 -27.81 -13.38
CA LEU A 97 36.58 -27.97 -11.95
C LEU A 97 36.24 -26.69 -11.17
N ALA A 98 36.66 -25.53 -11.67
CA ALA A 98 36.36 -24.24 -11.06
C ALA A 98 34.84 -23.96 -11.03
N ALA A 99 34.11 -24.32 -12.09
CA ALA A 99 32.65 -24.20 -12.12
C ALA A 99 31.96 -25.12 -11.10
N ILE A 100 32.45 -26.36 -10.94
CA ILE A 100 31.97 -27.29 -9.91
C ILE A 100 32.26 -26.74 -8.51
N GLU A 101 33.47 -26.24 -8.26
CA GLU A 101 33.86 -25.65 -6.97
C GLU A 101 32.96 -24.46 -6.61
N ALA A 102 32.69 -23.58 -7.57
CA ALA A 102 31.78 -22.45 -7.41
C ALA A 102 30.35 -22.90 -7.09
N ALA A 103 29.86 -23.94 -7.78
CA ALA A 103 28.53 -24.51 -7.54
C ALA A 103 28.41 -25.12 -6.13
N VAL A 104 29.45 -25.83 -5.66
CA VAL A 104 29.49 -26.41 -4.30
C VAL A 104 29.50 -25.30 -3.24
N LYS A 105 30.32 -24.24 -3.40
CA LYS A 105 30.34 -23.10 -2.46
C LYS A 105 28.99 -22.39 -2.38
N ALA A 106 28.32 -22.19 -3.51
CA ALA A 106 26.98 -21.60 -3.53
C ALA A 106 25.95 -22.47 -2.79
N GLN A 107 26.10 -23.80 -2.86
CA GLN A 107 25.24 -24.74 -2.14
C GLN A 107 25.45 -24.64 -0.62
N THR A 108 26.69 -24.50 -0.15
CA THR A 108 27.02 -24.31 1.28
C THR A 108 26.38 -23.05 1.85
N LEU A 109 26.50 -21.90 1.17
CA LEU A 109 25.92 -20.63 1.63
C LEU A 109 24.38 -20.66 1.70
N SER A 110 23.73 -21.38 0.78
CA SER A 110 22.28 -21.56 0.78
C SER A 110 21.80 -22.39 1.98
N LEU A 111 22.55 -23.43 2.36
CA LEU A 111 22.25 -24.27 3.51
C LEU A 111 22.37 -23.49 4.83
N GLU A 112 23.44 -22.71 5.00
CA GLU A 112 23.63 -21.85 6.19
C GLU A 112 22.48 -20.86 6.37
N SER A 113 22.09 -20.18 5.28
CA SER A 113 20.98 -19.23 5.31
C SER A 113 19.65 -19.92 5.66
N LYS A 114 19.42 -21.14 5.17
CA LYS A 114 18.22 -21.92 5.50
C LYS A 114 18.23 -22.45 6.93
N LEU A 115 19.39 -22.84 7.48
CA LEU A 115 19.55 -23.24 8.88
C LEU A 115 19.26 -22.08 9.84
N ALA A 116 19.67 -20.86 9.52
CA ALA A 116 19.37 -19.67 10.33
C ALA A 116 17.87 -19.38 10.42
N LEU A 117 17.12 -19.59 9.33
CA LEU A 117 15.65 -19.46 9.33
C LEU A 117 14.98 -20.52 10.22
N LEU A 118 15.49 -21.75 10.19
CA LEU A 118 15.03 -22.84 11.07
C LEU A 118 15.32 -22.54 12.55
N GLU A 119 16.52 -22.06 12.88
CA GLU A 119 16.88 -21.65 14.24
C GLU A 119 15.98 -20.53 14.75
N THR A 120 15.72 -19.51 13.92
CA THR A 120 14.80 -18.40 14.26
C THR A 120 13.38 -18.91 14.51
N ALA A 121 12.89 -19.85 13.68
CA ALA A 121 11.57 -20.44 13.84
C ALA A 121 11.45 -21.26 15.14
N ILE A 122 12.48 -22.05 15.47
CA ILE A 122 12.53 -22.86 16.71
C ILE A 122 12.56 -21.94 17.94
N ASN A 123 13.42 -20.92 17.97
CA ASN A 123 13.54 -20.01 19.10
C ASN A 123 12.22 -19.24 19.35
N ASN A 124 11.54 -18.81 18.29
CA ASN A 124 10.23 -18.18 18.41
C ASN A 124 9.14 -19.12 18.95
N GLN A 125 9.23 -20.42 18.67
CA GLN A 125 8.31 -21.42 19.23
C GLN A 125 8.55 -21.63 20.72
N THR A 126 9.81 -21.69 21.16
CA THR A 126 10.19 -21.87 22.57
C THR A 126 9.67 -20.70 23.43
N LEU A 127 9.87 -19.45 23.00
CA LEU A 127 9.39 -18.26 23.73
C LEU A 127 7.87 -18.26 23.93
N LYS A 128 7.10 -18.69 22.93
CA LYS A 128 5.64 -18.77 23.03
C LYS A 128 5.15 -19.87 23.98
N GLN A 129 5.93 -20.94 24.17
CA GLN A 129 5.60 -21.98 25.15
C GLN A 129 5.84 -21.49 26.59
N GLU A 130 6.90 -20.72 26.82
CA GLU A 130 7.18 -20.10 28.12
C GLU A 130 6.09 -19.09 28.50
N GLU A 131 5.63 -18.28 27.55
CA GLU A 131 4.52 -17.34 27.75
C GLU A 131 3.21 -18.08 28.09
N LEU A 132 2.89 -19.15 27.36
CA LEU A 132 1.72 -19.99 27.64
C LEU A 132 1.82 -20.63 29.04
N ALA A 133 2.99 -21.15 29.40
CA ALA A 133 3.23 -21.72 30.74
C ALA A 133 3.06 -20.66 31.84
N GLY A 134 3.54 -19.43 31.63
CA GLY A 134 3.34 -18.30 32.54
C GLY A 134 1.87 -17.91 32.71
N ASN A 135 1.11 -17.88 31.61
CA ASN A 135 -0.32 -17.60 31.63
C ASN A 135 -1.11 -18.71 32.35
N ILE A 136 -0.76 -19.98 32.12
CA ILE A 136 -1.35 -21.12 32.84
C ILE A 136 -1.02 -21.05 34.33
N LYS A 137 0.24 -20.74 34.69
CA LYS A 137 0.64 -20.58 36.10
C LYS A 137 -0.19 -19.48 36.78
N THR A 138 -0.32 -18.33 36.13
CA THR A 138 -1.11 -17.19 36.66
C THR A 138 -2.58 -17.57 36.85
N ALA A 139 -3.16 -18.30 35.89
CA ALA A 139 -4.53 -18.79 36.00
C ALA A 139 -4.70 -19.78 37.16
N ILE A 140 -3.72 -20.66 37.40
CA ILE A 140 -3.69 -21.60 38.53
C ILE A 140 -3.55 -20.87 39.87
N ASP A 141 -2.69 -19.85 39.96
CA ASP A 141 -2.49 -19.08 41.18
C ASP A 141 -3.79 -18.32 41.56
N ASN A 142 -4.46 -17.72 40.57
CA ASN A 142 -5.75 -17.04 40.76
C ASN A 142 -6.85 -18.02 41.22
N LEU A 143 -6.88 -19.23 40.67
CA LEU A 143 -7.78 -20.31 41.09
C LEU A 143 -7.59 -20.67 42.56
N ASN A 144 -6.34 -20.84 43.00
CA ASN A 144 -6.04 -21.19 44.39
C ASN A 144 -6.45 -20.07 45.36
N SER A 145 -6.24 -18.81 45.01
CA SER A 145 -6.64 -17.68 45.87
C SER A 145 -8.15 -17.54 46.01
N ASP A 146 -8.90 -17.64 44.90
CA ASP A 146 -10.37 -17.54 44.91
C ASP A 146 -11.02 -18.71 45.66
N LEU A 147 -10.51 -19.94 45.44
CA LEU A 147 -11.00 -21.13 46.15
C LEU A 147 -10.75 -21.04 47.66
N ASN A 148 -9.58 -20.56 48.09
CA ASN A 148 -9.26 -20.38 49.50
C ASN A 148 -10.18 -19.34 50.17
N GLY A 149 -10.46 -18.22 49.50
CA GLY A 149 -11.39 -17.20 50.03
C GLY A 149 -12.82 -17.72 50.18
N LYS A 150 -13.31 -18.49 49.19
CA LYS A 150 -14.63 -19.11 49.23
C LYS A 150 -14.74 -20.20 50.30
N LEU A 151 -13.71 -21.04 50.43
CA LEU A 151 -13.64 -22.04 51.50
C LEU A 151 -13.66 -21.36 52.88
N GLN A 152 -12.92 -20.26 53.06
CA GLN A 152 -12.95 -19.49 54.30
C GLN A 152 -14.35 -18.92 54.59
N ALA A 153 -15.02 -18.32 53.59
CA ALA A 153 -16.36 -17.78 53.75
C ALA A 153 -17.40 -18.85 54.11
N ILE A 154 -17.30 -20.04 53.51
CA ILE A 154 -18.13 -21.21 53.88
C ILE A 154 -17.82 -21.64 55.32
N ASN A 155 -16.54 -21.69 55.69
CA ASN A 155 -16.12 -22.09 57.04
C ASN A 155 -16.64 -21.11 58.10
N ASP A 156 -16.56 -19.80 57.83
CA ASP A 156 -17.05 -18.74 58.71
C ASP A 156 -18.59 -18.81 58.85
N ALA A 157 -19.29 -19.04 57.74
CA ALA A 157 -20.75 -19.20 57.74
C ALA A 157 -21.21 -20.47 58.50
N ILE A 158 -20.50 -21.60 58.35
CA ILE A 158 -20.79 -22.84 59.08
C ILE A 158 -20.57 -22.64 60.58
N ASN A 159 -19.45 -22.04 60.97
CA ASN A 159 -19.04 -21.89 62.36
C ASN A 159 -19.77 -20.77 63.11
N SER A 160 -20.44 -19.86 62.39
CA SER A 160 -21.20 -18.79 63.05
C SER A 160 -22.47 -19.30 63.73
N VAL A 161 -22.64 -18.93 65.00
CA VAL A 161 -23.78 -19.32 65.85
C VAL A 161 -25.01 -18.41 65.64
N ASP A 162 -24.83 -17.27 64.97
CA ASP A 162 -25.84 -16.21 64.80
C ASP A 162 -26.57 -16.27 63.43
N VAL A 163 -26.19 -17.18 62.53
CA VAL A 163 -26.75 -17.31 61.18
C VAL A 163 -27.72 -18.49 61.11
N THR A 164 -28.92 -18.27 60.59
CA THR A 164 -29.95 -19.32 60.48
C THR A 164 -29.54 -20.41 59.48
N LEU A 165 -30.08 -21.63 59.64
CA LEU A 165 -29.78 -22.76 58.77
C LEU A 165 -30.11 -22.46 57.29
N GLU A 166 -31.19 -21.71 57.05
CA GLU A 166 -31.64 -21.29 55.73
C GLU A 166 -30.67 -20.29 55.08
N SER A 167 -30.16 -19.31 55.83
CA SER A 167 -29.15 -18.38 55.33
C SER A 167 -27.78 -19.05 55.09
N LYS A 168 -27.41 -20.07 55.88
CA LYS A 168 -26.22 -20.89 55.62
C LYS A 168 -26.35 -21.67 54.32
N LEU A 169 -27.52 -22.28 54.06
CA LEU A 169 -27.81 -22.99 52.82
C LEU A 169 -27.78 -22.05 51.60
N ALA A 170 -28.35 -20.85 51.72
CA ALA A 170 -28.33 -19.86 50.64
C ALA A 170 -26.91 -19.39 50.29
N LEU A 171 -26.04 -19.17 51.28
CA LEU A 171 -24.64 -18.81 51.07
C LEU A 171 -23.83 -19.95 50.42
N ILE A 172 -24.05 -21.19 50.85
CA ILE A 172 -23.42 -22.38 50.25
C ILE A 172 -23.89 -22.55 48.80
N GLN A 173 -25.20 -22.39 48.54
CA GLN A 173 -25.75 -22.49 47.19
C GLN A 173 -25.22 -21.39 46.27
N GLY A 174 -25.18 -20.14 46.73
CA GLY A 174 -24.59 -19.03 45.97
C GLY A 174 -23.10 -19.24 45.66
N ALA A 175 -22.34 -19.86 46.59
CA ALA A 175 -20.95 -20.21 46.34
C ALA A 175 -20.79 -21.33 45.28
N ILE A 176 -21.68 -22.32 45.27
CA ILE A 176 -21.71 -23.41 44.27
C ILE A 176 -22.08 -22.88 42.88
N GLU A 177 -23.08 -22.02 42.78
CA GLU A 177 -23.52 -21.42 41.52
C GLU A 177 -22.45 -20.49 40.93
N ALA A 178 -21.81 -19.66 41.77
CA ALA A 178 -20.69 -18.81 41.35
C ALA A 178 -19.46 -19.61 40.87
N GLN A 179 -19.20 -20.77 41.46
CA GLN A 179 -18.13 -21.67 40.98
C GLN A 179 -18.46 -22.28 39.61
N THR A 180 -19.73 -22.61 39.37
CA THR A 180 -20.20 -23.21 38.11
C THR A 180 -20.04 -22.23 36.95
N LEU A 181 -20.43 -20.95 37.13
CA LEU A 181 -20.22 -19.89 36.14
C LEU A 181 -18.73 -19.61 35.87
N SER A 182 -17.87 -19.75 36.89
CA SER A 182 -16.43 -19.61 36.74
C SER A 182 -15.81 -20.71 35.86
N PHE A 183 -16.35 -21.94 35.91
CA PHE A 183 -15.87 -23.03 35.05
C PHE A 183 -16.26 -22.84 33.59
N GLU A 184 -17.44 -22.29 33.30
CA GLU A 184 -17.90 -22.04 31.93
C GLU A 184 -16.97 -21.03 31.22
N GLY A 185 -16.65 -19.91 31.87
CA GLY A 185 -15.68 -18.94 31.34
C GLY A 185 -14.27 -19.51 31.18
N LYS A 186 -13.86 -20.44 32.05
CA LYS A 186 -12.56 -21.13 31.97
C LYS A 186 -12.51 -22.15 30.82
N PHE A 187 -13.58 -22.89 30.58
CA PHE A 187 -13.69 -23.78 29.41
C PHE A 187 -13.64 -23.00 28.10
N ASP A 188 -14.22 -21.80 28.09
CA ASP A 188 -14.22 -20.92 26.94
C ASP A 188 -12.79 -20.41 26.60
N ILE A 189 -12.03 -19.99 27.62
CA ILE A 189 -10.61 -19.60 27.46
C ILE A 189 -9.76 -20.78 26.99
N LEU A 190 -9.95 -21.96 27.59
CA LEU A 190 -9.22 -23.18 27.20
C LEU A 190 -9.52 -23.57 25.75
N THR A 191 -10.79 -23.50 25.34
CA THR A 191 -11.22 -23.78 23.97
C THR A 191 -10.61 -22.78 22.98
N LYS A 192 -10.60 -21.49 23.31
CA LYS A 192 -9.94 -20.45 22.50
C LYS A 192 -8.43 -20.70 22.38
N ALA A 193 -7.76 -21.08 23.46
CA ALA A 193 -6.34 -21.39 23.45
C ALA A 193 -6.01 -22.62 22.57
N ILE A 194 -6.81 -23.69 22.66
CA ILE A 194 -6.65 -24.91 21.85
C ILE A 194 -6.87 -24.62 20.35
N ASN A 195 -7.91 -23.87 20.02
CA ASN A 195 -8.21 -23.51 18.62
C ASN A 195 -7.11 -22.63 18.02
N ASN A 196 -6.62 -21.63 18.76
CA ASN A 196 -5.51 -20.78 18.33
C ASN A 196 -4.22 -21.59 18.10
N GLN A 197 -3.94 -22.59 18.94
CA GLN A 197 -2.78 -23.47 18.76
C GLN A 197 -2.92 -24.35 17.51
N THR A 198 -4.14 -24.82 17.20
CA THR A 198 -4.42 -25.63 16.00
C THR A 198 -4.18 -24.83 14.72
N ILE A 199 -4.69 -23.59 14.63
CA ILE A 199 -4.49 -22.70 13.47
C ILE A 199 -3.01 -22.45 13.19
N LYS A 200 -2.21 -22.18 14.24
CA LYS A 200 -0.77 -21.94 14.10
C LYS A 200 0.01 -23.18 13.62
N GLN A 201 -0.47 -24.39 13.93
CA GLN A 201 0.13 -25.62 13.39
C GLN A 201 -0.16 -25.78 11.90
N GLU A 202 -1.36 -25.43 11.43
CA GLU A 202 -1.71 -25.43 10.01
C GLU A 202 -0.90 -24.40 9.23
N GLU A 203 -0.74 -23.18 9.75
CA GLU A 203 0.13 -22.16 9.13
C GLU A 203 1.58 -22.62 9.01
N MET A 204 2.11 -23.26 10.06
CA MET A 204 3.46 -23.79 10.05
C MET A 204 3.60 -24.94 9.04
N ALA A 205 2.62 -25.85 8.99
CA ALA A 205 2.58 -26.93 8.01
C ALA A 205 2.57 -26.40 6.57
N ASN A 206 1.79 -25.34 6.30
CA ASN A 206 1.75 -24.69 4.99
C ASN A 206 3.08 -24.04 4.62
N LYS A 207 3.71 -23.31 5.57
CA LYS A 207 5.05 -22.72 5.35
C LYS A 207 6.10 -23.80 5.08
N LEU A 208 6.05 -24.92 5.79
CA LEU A 208 6.90 -26.09 5.55
C LEU A 208 6.64 -26.71 4.17
N ALA A 209 5.37 -26.88 3.78
CA ALA A 209 5.01 -27.39 2.46
C ALA A 209 5.55 -26.51 1.34
N THR A 210 5.36 -25.19 1.41
CA THR A 210 5.93 -24.23 0.45
C THR A 210 7.46 -24.29 0.42
N ALA A 211 8.11 -24.40 1.58
CA ALA A 211 9.57 -24.53 1.64
C ALA A 211 10.06 -25.82 0.97
N ILE A 212 9.34 -26.94 1.15
CA ILE A 212 9.62 -28.23 0.51
C ILE A 212 9.43 -28.14 -1.01
N ASP A 213 8.34 -27.54 -1.49
CA ASP A 213 8.05 -27.39 -2.92
C ASP A 213 9.11 -26.54 -3.62
N ASN A 214 9.52 -25.43 -2.99
CA ASN A 214 10.61 -24.59 -3.48
C ASN A 214 11.93 -25.36 -3.54
N LEU A 215 12.21 -26.21 -2.55
CA LEU A 215 13.40 -27.08 -2.55
C LEU A 215 13.36 -28.08 -3.71
N SER A 216 12.21 -28.70 -3.94
CA SER A 216 12.01 -29.68 -5.04
C SER A 216 12.20 -29.02 -6.41
N SER A 217 11.66 -27.81 -6.60
CA SER A 217 11.80 -27.05 -7.85
C SER A 217 13.26 -26.65 -8.12
N ASP A 218 13.97 -26.11 -7.13
CA ASP A 218 15.38 -25.72 -7.25
C ASP A 218 16.29 -26.93 -7.52
N LEU A 219 16.03 -28.07 -6.86
CA LEU A 219 16.77 -29.30 -7.09
C LEU A 219 16.57 -29.81 -8.53
N ASN A 220 15.35 -29.79 -9.03
CA ASN A 220 15.02 -30.21 -10.41
C ASN A 220 15.70 -29.31 -11.45
N GLY A 221 15.69 -27.98 -11.26
CA GLY A 221 16.37 -27.04 -12.16
C GLY A 221 17.88 -27.27 -12.19
N LYS A 222 18.50 -27.56 -11.04
CA LYS A 222 19.93 -27.86 -10.96
C LYS A 222 20.29 -29.23 -11.54
N LEU A 223 19.47 -30.25 -11.33
CA LEU A 223 19.60 -31.57 -11.98
C LEU A 223 19.52 -31.44 -13.50
N GLN A 224 18.61 -30.60 -14.00
CA GLN A 224 18.52 -30.30 -15.43
C GLN A 224 19.80 -29.62 -15.93
N ALA A 225 20.32 -28.61 -15.22
CA ALA A 225 21.56 -27.94 -15.61
C ALA A 225 22.79 -28.87 -15.62
N ILE A 226 22.89 -29.79 -14.66
CA ILE A 226 23.92 -30.82 -14.64
C ILE A 226 23.72 -31.80 -15.80
N ASN A 227 22.49 -32.23 -16.06
CA ASN A 227 22.15 -33.11 -17.17
C ASN A 227 22.47 -32.45 -18.52
N ASP A 228 22.19 -31.15 -18.69
CA ASP A 228 22.55 -30.37 -19.87
C ASP A 228 24.08 -30.27 -20.03
N ALA A 229 24.80 -30.02 -18.94
CA ALA A 229 26.26 -29.96 -18.93
C ALA A 229 26.90 -31.33 -19.28
N ILE A 230 26.34 -32.44 -18.79
CA ILE A 230 26.80 -33.80 -19.10
C ILE A 230 26.48 -34.17 -20.56
N ASN A 231 25.25 -33.90 -21.02
CA ASN A 231 24.80 -34.24 -22.37
C ASN A 231 25.44 -33.34 -23.45
N SER A 232 26.04 -32.21 -23.06
CA SER A 232 26.80 -31.32 -23.97
C SER A 232 28.02 -31.97 -24.63
N VAL A 233 28.44 -33.17 -24.19
CA VAL A 233 29.54 -33.94 -24.79
C VAL A 233 29.18 -34.51 -26.19
N ASN A 234 27.90 -34.64 -26.53
CA ASN A 234 27.42 -35.28 -27.77
C ASN A 234 26.84 -34.33 -28.84
N VAL A 235 27.08 -33.03 -28.72
CA VAL A 235 26.49 -32.05 -29.63
C VAL A 235 27.43 -31.83 -30.83
N THR A 236 27.06 -32.38 -31.98
CA THR A 236 27.79 -32.31 -33.26
C THR A 236 28.13 -30.87 -33.68
N LEU A 237 29.16 -30.73 -34.51
CA LEU A 237 29.62 -29.44 -35.07
C LEU A 237 28.47 -28.59 -35.67
N ASP A 238 27.42 -29.25 -36.16
CA ASP A 238 26.21 -28.64 -36.71
C ASP A 238 25.39 -27.84 -35.68
N THR A 239 25.29 -28.29 -34.44
CA THR A 239 24.56 -27.55 -33.40
C THR A 239 25.40 -26.41 -32.83
N LYS A 240 26.74 -26.52 -32.86
CA LYS A 240 27.64 -25.39 -32.58
C LYS A 240 27.48 -24.30 -33.64
N LEU A 241 27.34 -24.67 -34.92
CA LEU A 241 27.01 -23.73 -36.00
C LEU A 241 25.63 -23.09 -35.83
N ALA A 242 24.61 -23.86 -35.42
CA ALA A 242 23.27 -23.33 -35.15
C ALA A 242 23.22 -22.39 -33.92
N LEU A 243 23.96 -22.70 -32.85
CA LEU A 243 24.11 -21.83 -31.68
C LEU A 243 24.97 -20.60 -31.99
N ILE A 244 25.97 -20.70 -32.85
CA ILE A 244 26.75 -19.55 -33.36
C ILE A 244 25.87 -18.68 -34.27
N GLN A 245 25.05 -19.25 -35.16
CA GLN A 245 24.08 -18.50 -35.96
C GLN A 245 23.00 -17.85 -35.09
N GLY A 246 22.51 -18.55 -34.06
CA GLY A 246 21.58 -18.02 -33.05
C GLY A 246 22.20 -16.94 -32.18
N ALA A 247 23.47 -17.09 -31.78
CA ALA A 247 24.22 -16.08 -31.03
C ALA A 247 24.57 -14.87 -31.90
N ILE A 248 24.89 -15.05 -33.18
CA ILE A 248 25.06 -13.94 -34.14
C ILE A 248 23.73 -13.21 -34.36
N GLY A 249 22.60 -13.92 -34.46
CA GLY A 249 21.26 -13.32 -34.53
C GLY A 249 20.85 -12.57 -33.26
N ALA A 250 21.10 -13.18 -32.09
CA ALA A 250 20.80 -12.59 -30.78
C ALA A 250 21.72 -11.40 -30.46
N GLN A 251 22.99 -11.43 -30.86
CA GLN A 251 23.93 -10.31 -30.72
C GLN A 251 23.59 -9.15 -31.66
N THR A 252 22.96 -9.44 -32.81
CA THR A 252 22.39 -8.41 -33.69
C THR A 252 21.14 -7.75 -33.07
N LEU A 253 20.30 -8.51 -32.37
CA LEU A 253 19.17 -8.00 -31.57
C LEU A 253 19.63 -7.18 -30.36
N GLU A 254 20.56 -7.70 -29.55
CA GLU A 254 21.03 -7.06 -28.32
C GLU A 254 21.84 -5.77 -28.61
N LEU A 255 22.63 -5.74 -29.68
CA LEU A 255 23.33 -4.52 -30.12
C LEU A 255 22.35 -3.50 -30.68
N SER A 256 21.29 -3.92 -31.38
CA SER A 256 20.25 -3.02 -31.86
C SER A 256 19.45 -2.40 -30.70
N GLU A 257 19.15 -3.17 -29.66
CA GLU A 257 18.43 -2.72 -28.46
C GLU A 257 19.32 -1.85 -27.57
N LYS A 258 20.60 -2.19 -27.41
CA LYS A 258 21.60 -1.35 -26.75
C LYS A 258 21.87 -0.08 -27.56
N LEU A 259 21.89 -0.11 -28.89
CA LEU A 259 21.94 1.07 -29.76
C LEU A 259 20.66 1.91 -29.68
N VAL A 260 19.49 1.31 -29.44
CA VAL A 260 18.23 2.03 -29.17
C VAL A 260 18.28 2.70 -27.80
N LEU A 261 18.79 2.02 -26.76
CA LEU A 261 18.96 2.58 -25.42
C LEU A 261 20.06 3.66 -25.37
N ILE A 262 21.16 3.46 -26.09
CA ILE A 262 22.23 4.45 -26.29
C ILE A 262 21.74 5.60 -27.17
N ARG A 263 20.94 5.37 -28.23
CA ARG A 263 20.24 6.45 -28.96
C ARG A 263 19.27 7.19 -28.05
N ARG A 264 18.56 6.52 -27.15
CA ARG A 264 17.64 7.14 -26.19
C ARG A 264 18.40 7.96 -25.15
N ALA A 265 19.54 7.47 -24.68
CA ALA A 265 20.42 8.16 -23.74
C ALA A 265 21.14 9.36 -24.39
N ILE A 266 21.67 9.21 -25.62
CA ILE A 266 22.29 10.28 -26.42
C ILE A 266 21.24 11.32 -26.88
N ARG A 267 20.02 10.90 -27.27
CA ARG A 267 18.88 11.81 -27.52
C ARG A 267 18.47 12.57 -26.28
N SER A 268 18.51 11.97 -25.09
CA SER A 268 18.20 12.68 -23.84
C SER A 268 19.20 13.81 -23.53
N GLN A 269 20.43 13.73 -24.05
CA GLN A 269 21.46 14.77 -23.91
C GLN A 269 21.63 15.67 -25.14
N THR A 270 21.02 15.35 -26.30
CA THR A 270 21.22 16.07 -27.57
C THR A 270 19.94 16.11 -28.41
N LEU A 271 18.88 16.76 -27.92
CA LEU A 271 17.63 16.90 -28.69
C LEU A 271 17.78 17.96 -29.80
N GLU A 272 17.85 17.53 -31.06
CA GLU A 272 17.64 18.35 -32.27
C GLU A 272 16.21 18.93 -32.29
N LEU A 273 16.06 20.12 -32.89
CA LEU A 273 14.82 20.92 -32.84
C LEU A 273 13.58 20.17 -33.35
N SER A 274 13.76 19.25 -34.30
CA SER A 274 12.69 18.43 -34.89
C SER A 274 12.07 17.43 -33.90
N GLU A 275 12.87 16.84 -33.01
CA GLU A 275 12.38 15.88 -32.01
C GLU A 275 11.75 16.59 -30.80
N LYS A 276 12.24 17.81 -30.46
CA LYS A 276 11.52 18.71 -29.55
C LYS A 276 10.17 19.13 -30.13
N LEU A 277 10.12 19.45 -31.43
CA LEU A 277 8.87 19.80 -32.10
C LEU A 277 7.86 18.66 -32.06
N GLU A 278 8.29 17.41 -32.25
CA GLU A 278 7.38 16.26 -32.25
C GLU A 278 6.91 15.87 -30.84
N LEU A 279 7.75 16.04 -29.81
CA LEU A 279 7.31 15.93 -28.42
C LEU A 279 6.34 17.05 -28.03
N ILE A 280 6.60 18.29 -28.45
CA ILE A 280 5.68 19.42 -28.28
C ILE A 280 4.38 19.15 -29.05
N ARG A 281 4.44 18.61 -30.27
CA ARG A 281 3.26 18.25 -31.07
C ARG A 281 2.46 17.14 -30.42
N THR A 282 3.13 16.14 -29.84
CA THR A 282 2.47 15.04 -29.10
C THR A 282 1.85 15.56 -27.81
N ALA A 283 2.53 16.43 -27.07
CA ALA A 283 2.01 17.09 -25.87
C ALA A 283 0.82 18.02 -26.18
N ILE A 284 0.91 18.81 -27.26
CA ILE A 284 -0.20 19.63 -27.78
C ILE A 284 -1.35 18.72 -28.23
N GLY A 285 -1.09 17.59 -28.87
CA GLY A 285 -2.11 16.60 -29.27
C GLY A 285 -2.84 16.00 -28.08
N VAL A 286 -2.10 15.58 -27.04
CA VAL A 286 -2.66 15.06 -25.78
C VAL A 286 -3.46 16.15 -25.06
N GLN A 287 -2.94 17.39 -25.04
CA GLN A 287 -3.64 18.53 -24.44
C GLN A 287 -4.89 18.91 -25.25
N THR A 288 -4.87 18.75 -26.58
CA THR A 288 -6.03 18.95 -27.48
C THR A 288 -7.09 17.88 -27.25
N ILE A 289 -6.72 16.61 -27.05
CA ILE A 289 -7.64 15.52 -26.68
C ILE A 289 -8.24 15.78 -25.29
N ALA A 290 -7.42 16.22 -24.32
CA ALA A 290 -7.89 16.57 -22.99
C ALA A 290 -8.84 17.79 -23.00
N LEU A 291 -8.55 18.82 -23.80
CA LEU A 291 -9.44 19.96 -24.01
C LEU A 291 -10.73 19.55 -24.72
N ARG A 292 -10.67 18.70 -25.75
CA ARG A 292 -11.86 18.18 -26.43
C ARG A 292 -12.75 17.39 -25.47
N ASN A 293 -12.17 16.50 -24.67
CA ASN A 293 -12.92 15.74 -23.67
C ASN A 293 -13.53 16.67 -22.59
N LYS A 294 -12.83 17.76 -22.21
CA LYS A 294 -13.38 18.80 -21.33
C LYS A 294 -14.49 19.61 -22.01
N PHE A 295 -14.40 19.87 -23.32
CA PHE A 295 -15.46 20.49 -24.12
C PHE A 295 -16.67 19.56 -24.27
N ASP A 296 -16.47 18.25 -24.44
CA ASP A 296 -17.55 17.27 -24.48
C ASP A 296 -18.28 17.19 -23.14
N LEU A 297 -17.54 17.24 -22.03
CA LEU A 297 -18.10 17.37 -20.68
C LEU A 297 -18.81 18.71 -20.46
N LEU A 298 -18.28 19.81 -21.00
CA LEU A 298 -18.94 21.12 -20.96
C LEU A 298 -20.23 21.11 -21.81
N ILE A 299 -20.23 20.49 -22.99
CA ILE A 299 -21.41 20.32 -23.84
C ILE A 299 -22.45 19.45 -23.13
N ALA A 300 -22.03 18.38 -22.45
CA ALA A 300 -22.92 17.55 -21.63
C ALA A 300 -23.50 18.36 -20.46
N ALA A 301 -22.67 19.11 -19.72
CA ALA A 301 -23.12 19.96 -18.63
C ALA A 301 -24.05 21.08 -19.09
N VAL A 302 -23.79 21.69 -20.26
CA VAL A 302 -24.66 22.69 -20.90
C VAL A 302 -25.99 22.07 -21.34
N LYS A 303 -25.99 20.82 -21.83
CA LYS A 303 -27.23 20.07 -22.15
C LYS A 303 -28.04 19.69 -20.90
N GLU A 304 -27.38 19.58 -19.74
CA GLU A 304 -28.04 19.29 -18.46
C GLU A 304 -28.45 20.54 -17.68
N LEU A 305 -28.15 21.76 -18.18
CA LEU A 305 -28.77 22.97 -17.67
C LEU A 305 -30.30 22.86 -17.85
N PRO A 306 -31.12 23.22 -16.85
CA PRO A 306 -32.57 23.02 -16.92
C PRO A 306 -33.16 23.76 -18.12
N ASP A 307 -33.92 23.05 -18.95
CA ASP A 307 -34.69 23.67 -20.03
C ASP A 307 -35.87 24.46 -19.43
N TYR A 308 -35.65 25.77 -19.27
CA TYR A 308 -36.67 26.68 -18.76
C TYR A 308 -37.73 27.03 -19.80
N SER A 309 -37.61 26.59 -21.07
CA SER A 309 -38.60 26.89 -22.14
C SER A 309 -40.01 26.48 -21.74
N SER A 310 -40.17 25.28 -21.18
CA SER A 310 -41.46 24.78 -20.66
C SER A 310 -42.04 25.62 -19.52
N LYS A 311 -41.20 26.27 -18.70
CA LYS A 311 -41.64 27.18 -17.63
C LYS A 311 -41.96 28.58 -18.18
N PHE A 312 -41.22 29.06 -19.18
CA PHE A 312 -41.53 30.32 -19.86
C PHE A 312 -42.80 30.22 -20.71
N ASP A 313 -43.00 29.12 -21.43
CA ASP A 313 -44.23 28.82 -22.17
C ASP A 313 -45.44 28.75 -21.23
N ALA A 314 -45.27 28.18 -20.03
CA ALA A 314 -46.30 28.18 -19.00
C ALA A 314 -46.64 29.60 -18.49
N VAL A 315 -45.65 30.49 -18.35
CA VAL A 315 -45.85 31.89 -17.96
C VAL A 315 -46.56 32.68 -19.07
N VAL A 316 -46.14 32.53 -20.33
CA VAL A 316 -46.80 33.16 -21.49
C VAL A 316 -48.23 32.64 -21.63
N GLY A 317 -48.44 31.33 -21.46
CA GLY A 317 -49.77 30.71 -21.45
C GLY A 317 -50.66 31.25 -20.33
N ALA A 318 -50.14 31.38 -19.10
CA ALA A 318 -50.87 31.93 -17.96
C ALA A 318 -51.26 33.41 -18.18
N LEU A 319 -50.35 34.23 -18.74
CA LEU A 319 -50.64 35.63 -19.09
C LEU A 319 -51.70 35.74 -20.18
N GLY A 320 -51.68 34.86 -21.18
CA GLY A 320 -52.72 34.78 -22.22
C GLY A 320 -54.10 34.43 -21.67
N LEU A 321 -54.15 33.52 -20.69
CA LEU A 321 -55.40 33.18 -19.99
C LEU A 321 -55.94 34.35 -19.16
N ILE A 322 -55.07 35.05 -18.41
CA ILE A 322 -55.44 36.25 -17.64
C ILE A 322 -55.94 37.36 -18.56
N LYS A 323 -55.29 37.57 -19.71
CA LYS A 323 -55.75 38.53 -20.73
C LYS A 323 -57.16 38.20 -21.22
N THR A 324 -57.40 36.94 -21.58
CA THR A 324 -58.71 36.48 -22.09
C THR A 324 -59.82 36.69 -21.04
N GLN A 325 -59.51 36.56 -19.75
CA GLN A 325 -60.46 36.83 -18.66
C GLN A 325 -60.75 38.33 -18.47
N LEU A 326 -59.84 39.23 -18.83
CA LEU A 326 -59.93 40.68 -18.61
C LEU A 326 -60.56 41.46 -19.79
N GLU A 327 -60.80 40.82 -20.94
CA GLU A 327 -61.39 41.47 -22.13
C GLU A 327 -62.84 41.96 -21.93
N THR A 328 -63.48 41.60 -20.82
CA THR A 328 -64.79 42.15 -20.43
C THR A 328 -64.64 43.21 -19.33
N GLY A 329 -64.17 44.41 -19.72
CA GLY A 329 -64.36 45.64 -18.94
C GLY A 329 -63.12 46.43 -18.52
N GLN A 330 -61.89 46.02 -18.86
CA GLN A 330 -60.65 46.74 -18.51
C GLN A 330 -59.60 46.75 -19.64
N GLY A 331 -59.96 47.35 -20.79
CA GLY A 331 -59.16 47.32 -22.03
C GLY A 331 -57.72 47.85 -21.93
N ASP A 332 -57.46 48.87 -21.11
CA ASP A 332 -56.11 49.44 -20.98
C ASP A 332 -55.13 48.50 -20.27
N ILE A 333 -55.62 47.66 -19.36
CA ILE A 333 -54.83 46.64 -18.66
C ILE A 333 -54.50 45.50 -19.64
N ALA A 334 -55.48 45.09 -20.45
CA ALA A 334 -55.28 44.06 -21.47
C ALA A 334 -54.24 44.47 -22.54
N THR A 335 -54.21 45.76 -22.92
CA THR A 335 -53.20 46.30 -23.84
C THR A 335 -51.79 46.23 -23.24
N LYS A 336 -51.60 46.68 -21.98
CA LYS A 336 -50.29 46.63 -21.30
C LYS A 336 -49.80 45.21 -21.06
N ILE A 337 -50.70 44.28 -20.72
CA ILE A 337 -50.36 42.85 -20.65
C ILE A 337 -49.88 42.36 -22.02
N SER A 338 -50.49 42.81 -23.12
CA SER A 338 -50.09 42.40 -24.48
C SER A 338 -48.70 42.93 -24.87
N GLU A 339 -48.40 44.18 -24.53
CA GLU A 339 -47.09 44.79 -24.77
C GLU A 339 -45.98 44.06 -24.01
N VAL A 340 -46.17 43.85 -22.70
CA VAL A 340 -45.20 43.10 -21.87
C VAL A 340 -45.06 41.65 -22.35
N THR A 341 -46.14 41.02 -22.79
CA THR A 341 -46.07 39.65 -23.36
C THR A 341 -45.23 39.62 -24.63
N ALA A 342 -45.36 40.61 -25.52
CA ALA A 342 -44.55 40.69 -26.73
C ALA A 342 -43.06 40.92 -26.42
N GLU A 343 -42.76 41.78 -25.45
CA GLU A 343 -41.38 42.04 -25.00
C GLU A 343 -40.73 40.80 -24.39
N ILE A 344 -41.44 40.08 -23.51
CA ILE A 344 -40.98 38.81 -22.93
C ILE A 344 -40.74 37.77 -24.04
N THR A 345 -41.62 37.69 -25.03
CA THR A 345 -41.45 36.77 -26.18
C THR A 345 -40.20 37.11 -27.00
N ALA A 346 -39.91 38.40 -27.19
CA ALA A 346 -38.70 38.84 -27.88
C ALA A 346 -37.43 38.50 -27.09
N LEU A 347 -37.44 38.67 -25.76
CA LEU A 347 -36.33 38.28 -24.88
C LEU A 347 -36.07 36.77 -24.93
N ILE A 348 -37.12 35.95 -24.92
CA ILE A 348 -36.99 34.49 -25.07
C ILE A 348 -36.36 34.13 -26.42
N ALA A 349 -36.79 34.77 -27.50
CA ALA A 349 -36.20 34.55 -28.82
C ALA A 349 -34.73 35.01 -28.90
N ALA A 350 -34.37 36.10 -28.21
CA ALA A 350 -32.99 36.58 -28.15
C ALA A 350 -32.07 35.59 -27.40
N VAL A 351 -32.55 35.02 -26.29
CA VAL A 351 -31.83 33.95 -25.56
C VAL A 351 -31.68 32.70 -26.44
N ASN A 352 -32.75 32.25 -27.09
CA ASN A 352 -32.71 31.06 -27.95
C ASN A 352 -31.78 31.23 -29.17
N ASN A 353 -31.64 32.45 -29.67
CA ASN A 353 -30.71 32.77 -30.76
C ASN A 353 -29.28 33.10 -30.27
N GLY A 354 -29.02 33.04 -28.95
CA GLY A 354 -27.71 33.29 -28.36
C GLY A 354 -27.28 34.76 -28.32
N ASN A 355 -28.22 35.69 -28.52
CA ASN A 355 -27.96 37.13 -28.56
C ASN A 355 -28.02 37.80 -27.17
N THR A 356 -28.47 37.10 -26.13
CA THR A 356 -28.58 37.61 -24.76
C THR A 356 -28.37 36.47 -23.76
N ASP A 357 -27.74 36.74 -22.62
CA ASP A 357 -27.54 35.76 -21.55
C ASP A 357 -28.87 35.40 -20.89
N ALA A 358 -29.07 34.12 -20.58
CA ALA A 358 -30.33 33.61 -20.04
C ALA A 358 -30.62 34.13 -18.62
N ALA A 359 -29.58 34.39 -17.80
CA ALA A 359 -29.73 34.95 -16.47
C ALA A 359 -30.09 36.44 -16.54
N ASP A 360 -29.46 37.18 -17.45
CA ASP A 360 -29.76 38.60 -17.69
C ASP A 360 -31.19 38.77 -18.23
N ALA A 361 -31.59 37.95 -19.21
CA ALA A 361 -32.95 37.94 -19.73
C ALA A 361 -33.98 37.56 -18.67
N LEU A 362 -33.65 36.62 -17.77
CA LEU A 362 -34.54 36.26 -16.65
C LEU A 362 -34.71 37.44 -15.68
N ALA A 363 -33.64 38.17 -15.37
CA ALA A 363 -33.72 39.37 -14.54
C ALA A 363 -34.59 40.46 -15.19
N ASP A 364 -34.44 40.69 -16.49
CA ASP A 364 -35.26 41.65 -17.26
C ASP A 364 -36.74 41.25 -17.31
N ILE A 365 -37.03 39.96 -17.49
CA ILE A 365 -38.40 39.43 -17.45
C ILE A 365 -39.04 39.65 -16.06
N ILE A 366 -38.31 39.36 -14.99
CA ILE A 366 -38.78 39.60 -13.62
C ILE A 366 -39.07 41.10 -13.41
N GLN A 367 -38.18 41.97 -13.85
CA GLN A 367 -38.34 43.42 -13.76
C GLN A 367 -39.60 43.89 -14.53
N LYS A 368 -39.81 43.40 -15.74
CA LYS A 368 -40.98 43.72 -16.57
C LYS A 368 -42.29 43.24 -15.96
N LEU A 369 -42.29 42.08 -15.32
CA LEU A 369 -43.45 41.55 -14.59
C LEU A 369 -43.76 42.37 -13.32
N GLU A 370 -42.75 42.85 -12.60
CA GLU A 370 -42.94 43.75 -11.45
C GLU A 370 -43.41 45.16 -11.87
N GLU A 371 -42.94 45.68 -13.01
CA GLU A 371 -43.46 46.91 -13.62
C GLU A 371 -44.94 46.78 -13.98
N LEU A 372 -45.31 45.66 -14.62
CA LEU A 372 -46.71 45.36 -14.96
C LEU A 372 -47.59 45.25 -13.71
N LYS A 373 -47.10 44.56 -12.68
CA LYS A 373 -47.78 44.44 -11.38
C LYS A 373 -47.99 45.80 -10.70
N THR A 374 -47.00 46.69 -10.76
CA THR A 374 -47.11 48.06 -10.24
C THR A 374 -48.13 48.87 -11.04
N ALA A 375 -48.12 48.75 -12.37
CA ALA A 375 -49.09 49.42 -13.24
C ALA A 375 -50.54 48.96 -12.99
N ILE A 376 -50.74 47.68 -12.67
CA ILE A 376 -52.05 47.13 -12.28
C ILE A 376 -52.45 47.61 -10.86
N GLY A 377 -51.50 47.68 -9.93
CA GLY A 377 -51.74 48.12 -8.55
C GLY A 377 -52.16 49.59 -8.40
N ASN A 378 -51.78 50.46 -9.33
CA ASN A 378 -52.07 51.90 -9.28
C ASN A 378 -53.48 52.32 -9.77
N ILE A 379 -54.37 51.38 -10.11
CA ILE A 379 -55.73 51.70 -10.58
C ILE A 379 -56.79 51.73 -9.45
N ASN A 380 -56.44 51.33 -8.22
CA ASN A 380 -57.37 51.29 -7.08
C ASN A 380 -57.09 52.33 -5.97
N THR A 381 -56.80 53.58 -6.34
CA THR A 381 -56.93 54.71 -5.40
C THR A 381 -57.54 55.94 -6.07
N GLY A 382 -58.87 55.93 -6.16
CA GLY A 382 -59.68 57.11 -6.44
C GLY A 382 -61.01 57.01 -5.69
N GLY A 383 -61.05 57.42 -4.42
CA GLY A 383 -62.31 57.49 -3.67
C GLY A 383 -62.22 57.67 -2.15
N GLY A 384 -61.74 58.84 -1.71
CA GLY A 384 -62.26 59.64 -0.57
C GLY A 384 -62.40 59.03 0.84
N GLY A 385 -61.84 59.73 1.85
CA GLY A 385 -62.45 59.78 3.19
C GLY A 385 -61.52 59.76 4.40
N THR A 386 -60.96 60.93 4.74
CA THR A 386 -60.71 61.48 6.09
C THR A 386 -60.29 60.56 7.26
N ASN A 387 -59.03 60.72 7.70
CA ASN A 387 -58.55 61.20 9.02
C ASN A 387 -59.16 60.65 10.34
N PRO A 388 -58.49 60.80 11.51
CA PRO A 388 -57.10 60.53 11.91
C PRO A 388 -57.00 59.83 13.29
N GLY A 389 -55.77 59.55 13.74
CA GLY A 389 -55.41 59.32 15.14
C GLY A 389 -54.91 57.90 15.35
N GLY A 390 -53.69 57.65 15.81
CA GLY A 390 -52.92 58.35 16.83
C GLY A 390 -52.59 57.31 17.90
N GLY A 391 -51.34 57.18 18.30
CA GLY A 391 -50.98 56.27 19.39
C GLY A 391 -49.54 55.77 19.33
N GLU A 392 -48.76 56.23 20.30
CA GLU A 392 -47.35 55.96 20.57
C GLU A 392 -47.09 54.50 21.01
N ASN A 393 -45.97 53.93 20.53
CA ASN A 393 -44.82 53.30 21.23
C ASN A 393 -45.02 52.43 22.51
N PRO A 394 -43.96 51.77 23.04
CA PRO A 394 -43.30 50.51 22.67
C PRO A 394 -43.44 49.43 23.77
N GLY A 395 -42.91 48.22 23.56
CA GLY A 395 -42.75 47.25 24.66
C GLY A 395 -41.88 46.06 24.28
N GLY A 396 -40.69 46.00 24.88
CA GLY A 396 -39.75 44.89 24.77
C GLY A 396 -40.18 43.65 25.56
N GLY A 397 -39.45 42.55 25.32
CA GLY A 397 -39.55 41.32 26.07
C GLY A 397 -38.45 40.35 25.67
N GLU A 398 -37.41 40.28 26.50
CA GLU A 398 -36.46 39.17 26.56
C GLU A 398 -37.16 37.92 27.08
N ASN A 399 -36.85 36.73 26.55
CA ASN A 399 -36.10 35.65 27.24
C ASN A 399 -36.04 34.35 26.37
N PRO A 400 -35.25 33.30 26.73
CA PRO A 400 -34.37 32.62 25.80
C PRO A 400 -34.78 31.15 25.58
N GLY A 401 -34.27 30.53 24.53
CA GLY A 401 -34.47 29.11 24.26
C GLY A 401 -33.26 28.56 23.53
N GLY A 402 -32.46 27.78 24.25
CA GLY A 402 -31.18 27.26 23.81
C GLY A 402 -31.27 26.44 22.52
N GLY A 403 -30.56 26.90 21.50
CA GLY A 403 -30.00 26.08 20.45
C GLY A 403 -28.50 25.97 20.70
N THR A 404 -27.97 24.76 20.70
CA THR A 404 -26.52 24.50 20.69
C THR A 404 -25.95 25.03 19.37
N ASP A 405 -25.42 26.24 19.43
CA ASP A 405 -24.58 26.84 18.38
C ASP A 405 -23.32 25.96 18.21
N PRO A 406 -22.95 25.51 17.00
CA PRO A 406 -21.68 24.83 16.81
C PRO A 406 -20.57 25.82 17.17
N SER A 407 -19.83 25.51 18.24
CA SER A 407 -18.69 26.28 18.71
C SER A 407 -17.85 26.74 17.52
N THR A 408 -17.78 28.04 17.28
CA THR A 408 -16.92 28.61 16.25
C THR A 408 -15.47 28.28 16.61
N MET A 409 -14.91 27.27 15.92
CA MET A 409 -13.53 26.87 16.15
C MET A 409 -12.61 28.05 15.80
N GLU A 410 -11.86 28.57 16.77
CA GLU A 410 -10.88 29.62 16.52
C GLU A 410 -9.64 29.07 15.80
N TYR A 411 -9.02 29.87 14.93
CA TYR A 411 -7.74 29.57 14.29
C TYR A 411 -6.66 30.59 14.66
N VAL A 412 -5.41 30.18 14.51
CA VAL A 412 -4.22 30.99 14.67
C VAL A 412 -3.43 30.94 13.37
N ASP A 413 -3.09 32.11 12.83
CA ASP A 413 -2.14 32.25 11.74
C ASP A 413 -0.71 32.23 12.31
N LEU A 414 0.03 31.16 12.05
CA LEU A 414 1.42 31.00 12.49
C LEU A 414 2.43 31.67 11.55
N GLY A 415 2.00 32.30 10.46
CA GLY A 415 2.90 32.93 9.49
C GLY A 415 3.68 31.90 8.67
N LEU A 416 3.07 30.74 8.41
CA LEU A 416 3.67 29.71 7.57
C LEU A 416 3.71 30.16 6.09
N PRO A 417 4.71 29.73 5.31
CA PRO A 417 4.84 30.12 3.90
C PRO A 417 3.60 29.82 3.02
N ASN A 418 2.81 28.82 3.39
CA ASN A 418 1.58 28.45 2.68
C ASN A 418 0.33 29.25 3.11
N GLY A 419 0.43 30.15 4.10
CA GLY A 419 -0.70 30.93 4.62
C GLY A 419 -1.75 30.13 5.40
N LEU A 420 -1.46 28.85 5.69
CA LEU A 420 -2.40 27.94 6.34
C LEU A 420 -2.55 28.28 7.83
N LYS A 421 -3.80 28.41 8.26
CA LYS A 421 -4.16 28.73 9.65
C LYS A 421 -4.46 27.43 10.40
N TRP A 422 -4.07 27.36 11.66
CA TRP A 422 -4.20 26.16 12.48
C TRP A 422 -5.24 26.37 13.59
N ALA A 423 -6.07 25.37 13.87
CA ALA A 423 -7.04 25.47 14.96
C ALA A 423 -6.36 25.69 16.32
N ALA A 424 -6.96 26.55 17.15
CA ALA A 424 -6.47 26.84 18.49
C ALA A 424 -6.50 25.59 19.41
N CYS A 425 -7.48 24.69 19.23
CA CYS A 425 -7.64 23.45 19.99
C CYS A 425 -7.69 22.21 19.08
N ASN A 426 -7.54 21.02 19.68
CA ASN A 426 -7.82 19.77 18.99
C ASN A 426 -9.32 19.68 18.62
N LEU A 427 -9.65 18.90 17.59
CA LEU A 427 -11.04 18.68 17.22
C LEU A 427 -11.83 18.07 18.40
N GLY A 428 -12.94 18.70 18.77
CA GLY A 428 -13.77 18.30 19.90
C GLY A 428 -13.24 18.73 21.28
N ALA A 429 -12.16 19.51 21.35
CA ALA A 429 -11.68 20.15 22.58
C ALA A 429 -12.19 21.59 22.69
N THR A 430 -12.51 22.01 23.92
CA THR A 430 -12.89 23.40 24.23
C THR A 430 -11.75 24.19 24.87
N LYS A 431 -10.69 23.50 25.32
CA LYS A 431 -9.48 24.11 25.91
C LYS A 431 -8.21 23.62 25.23
N LEU A 432 -7.16 24.43 25.32
CA LEU A 432 -5.84 24.20 24.73
C LEU A 432 -5.15 22.92 25.26
N SER A 433 -5.44 22.56 26.51
CA SER A 433 -4.88 21.43 27.24
C SER A 433 -5.70 20.14 27.10
N GLU A 434 -6.92 20.21 26.55
CA GLU A 434 -7.80 19.05 26.38
C GLU A 434 -7.37 18.18 25.18
N SER A 435 -7.57 16.86 25.29
CA SER A 435 -7.19 15.94 24.23
C SER A 435 -8.02 16.05 22.96
N GLY A 436 -9.26 16.54 23.08
CA GLY A 436 -10.25 16.42 22.03
C GLY A 436 -10.67 14.96 21.82
N GLY A 437 -11.35 14.72 20.69
CA GLY A 437 -11.75 13.39 20.26
C GLY A 437 -10.58 12.61 19.64
N TYR A 438 -10.66 11.29 19.74
CA TYR A 438 -9.78 10.37 19.01
C TYR A 438 -10.55 9.77 17.85
N TYR A 439 -9.91 9.66 16.69
CA TYR A 439 -10.55 9.21 15.46
C TYR A 439 -9.68 8.15 14.82
N ALA A 440 -10.31 7.09 14.29
CA ALA A 440 -9.64 6.26 13.30
C ALA A 440 -9.56 7.06 11.98
N TRP A 441 -8.51 6.83 11.20
CA TRP A 441 -8.28 7.61 9.99
C TRP A 441 -9.39 7.35 8.95
N GLY A 442 -10.00 8.40 8.41
CA GLY A 442 -11.16 8.25 7.50
C GLY A 442 -12.48 7.91 8.18
N GLU A 443 -12.55 7.98 9.52
CA GLU A 443 -13.78 7.96 10.29
C GLU A 443 -14.05 9.34 10.90
N THR A 444 -15.33 9.70 10.99
CA THR A 444 -15.77 11.06 11.36
C THR A 444 -16.33 11.15 12.78
N GLU A 445 -16.47 10.01 13.45
CA GLU A 445 -16.96 9.89 14.83
C GLU A 445 -15.95 9.15 15.71
N PRO A 446 -15.78 9.55 16.99
CA PRO A 446 -15.02 8.77 17.95
C PRO A 446 -15.70 7.43 18.27
N LYS A 447 -14.93 6.47 18.76
CA LYS A 447 -15.41 5.15 19.18
C LYS A 447 -14.62 4.62 20.37
N ASN A 448 -15.06 3.49 20.94
CA ASN A 448 -14.44 2.92 22.13
C ASN A 448 -13.44 1.79 21.85
N ASP A 449 -13.40 1.29 20.61
CA ASP A 449 -12.47 0.26 20.17
C ASP A 449 -11.85 0.69 18.83
N TYR A 450 -10.53 0.86 18.80
CA TYR A 450 -9.73 1.30 17.67
C TYR A 450 -8.93 0.13 17.10
N SER A 451 -9.68 -0.90 16.71
CA SER A 451 -9.19 -2.17 16.18
C SER A 451 -9.57 -2.29 14.69
N TRP A 452 -8.96 -3.25 13.98
CA TRP A 452 -9.29 -3.46 12.58
C TRP A 452 -10.72 -4.02 12.40
N GLU A 453 -11.19 -4.77 13.38
CA GLU A 453 -12.52 -5.38 13.45
C GLU A 453 -13.63 -4.33 13.46
N THR A 454 -13.33 -3.16 14.02
CA THR A 454 -14.27 -2.03 14.15
C THR A 454 -13.97 -0.90 13.17
N TYR A 455 -13.00 -1.07 12.27
CA TYR A 455 -12.60 -0.04 11.32
C TYR A 455 -13.56 0.03 10.13
N LYS A 456 -14.15 1.21 9.88
CA LYS A 456 -15.20 1.46 8.88
C LYS A 456 -14.88 0.94 7.49
N TRP A 457 -13.61 1.02 7.09
CA TRP A 457 -13.16 0.65 5.75
C TRP A 457 -12.57 -0.75 5.66
N ALA A 458 -12.57 -1.53 6.74
CA ALA A 458 -12.13 -2.91 6.74
C ALA A 458 -13.33 -3.86 6.64
N THR A 459 -13.24 -4.80 5.71
CA THR A 459 -14.05 -6.01 5.67
C THR A 459 -13.13 -7.22 5.66
N TYR A 460 -13.69 -8.40 5.90
CA TYR A 460 -12.92 -9.64 5.97
C TYR A 460 -13.55 -10.66 5.04
N GLU A 461 -12.70 -11.33 4.26
CA GLU A 461 -13.09 -12.53 3.54
C GLU A 461 -13.32 -13.70 4.52
N TRP A 462 -13.88 -14.78 4.00
CA TRP A 462 -14.14 -16.00 4.77
C TRP A 462 -12.87 -16.62 5.39
N ASP A 463 -11.69 -16.34 4.83
CA ASP A 463 -10.37 -16.77 5.29
C ASP A 463 -9.68 -15.75 6.23
N LEU A 464 -10.42 -14.75 6.70
CA LEU A 464 -9.93 -13.64 7.53
C LEU A 464 -8.94 -12.69 6.82
N THR A 465 -8.81 -12.77 5.50
CA THR A 465 -8.06 -11.76 4.74
C THR A 465 -8.78 -10.41 4.83
N ARG A 466 -8.10 -9.41 5.39
CA ARG A 466 -8.61 -8.04 5.47
C ARG A 466 -8.62 -7.40 4.09
N ILE A 467 -9.79 -6.94 3.67
CA ILE A 467 -10.00 -6.13 2.48
C ILE A 467 -10.33 -4.70 2.88
N LEU A 468 -9.70 -3.73 2.21
CA LEU A 468 -10.02 -2.32 2.37
C LEU A 468 -11.00 -1.87 1.30
N THR A 469 -12.16 -1.36 1.70
CA THR A 469 -13.22 -0.94 0.77
C THR A 469 -13.03 0.47 0.21
N LYS A 470 -12.25 1.33 0.89
CA LYS A 470 -11.88 2.68 0.45
C LYS A 470 -10.43 3.01 0.87
N TYR A 471 -9.79 3.93 0.15
CA TYR A 471 -8.38 4.31 0.28
C TYR A 471 -7.45 3.11 0.16
N ASN A 472 -7.68 2.33 -0.90
CA ASN A 472 -7.02 1.06 -1.16
C ASN A 472 -6.09 1.16 -2.38
N GLY A 473 -5.47 0.03 -2.77
CA GLY A 473 -4.51 0.02 -3.88
C GLY A 473 -5.11 0.26 -5.26
N THR A 474 -6.45 0.27 -5.40
CA THR A 474 -7.12 0.33 -6.71
C THR A 474 -7.88 1.64 -6.95
N ASP A 475 -8.29 2.37 -5.90
CA ASP A 475 -9.03 3.63 -6.05
C ASP A 475 -8.16 4.86 -6.30
N GLY A 476 -6.84 4.75 -6.13
CA GLY A 476 -5.87 5.82 -6.35
C GLY A 476 -5.95 6.98 -5.34
N LYS A 477 -6.74 6.85 -4.26
CA LYS A 477 -6.96 7.91 -3.28
C LYS A 477 -5.87 7.92 -2.23
N LYS A 478 -5.12 9.03 -2.16
CA LYS A 478 -4.00 9.22 -1.22
C LYS A 478 -4.25 10.29 -0.17
N ILE A 479 -5.36 11.01 -0.28
CA ILE A 479 -5.79 12.06 0.64
C ILE A 479 -7.26 11.77 0.98
N LEU A 480 -7.68 12.04 2.22
CA LEU A 480 -9.07 11.92 2.62
C LEU A 480 -9.99 12.77 1.73
N ASP A 481 -11.09 12.17 1.28
CA ASP A 481 -12.20 12.92 0.71
C ASP A 481 -12.89 13.75 1.82
N PRO A 482 -13.49 14.91 1.50
CA PRO A 482 -14.16 15.77 2.48
C PRO A 482 -15.17 15.06 3.39
N GLU A 483 -15.91 14.08 2.87
CA GLU A 483 -16.93 13.33 3.63
C GLU A 483 -16.36 12.35 4.66
N ASP A 484 -15.07 12.03 4.59
CA ASP A 484 -14.38 11.12 5.51
C ASP A 484 -13.35 11.83 6.40
N ASP A 485 -13.16 13.14 6.20
CA ASP A 485 -12.34 13.97 7.06
C ASP A 485 -13.18 14.48 8.24
N ALA A 486 -12.87 13.97 9.44
CA ALA A 486 -13.59 14.35 10.66
C ALA A 486 -13.60 15.87 10.91
N ALA A 487 -12.52 16.59 10.58
CA ALA A 487 -12.48 18.04 10.76
C ALA A 487 -13.45 18.74 9.81
N THR A 488 -13.48 18.31 8.54
CA THR A 488 -14.41 18.85 7.54
C THR A 488 -15.87 18.56 7.89
N VAL A 489 -16.17 17.33 8.31
CA VAL A 489 -17.54 16.93 8.65
C VAL A 489 -18.05 17.63 9.90
N LYS A 490 -17.19 17.84 10.90
CA LYS A 490 -17.59 18.45 12.19
C LYS A 490 -17.60 19.97 12.18
N LEU A 491 -16.68 20.61 11.47
CA LEU A 491 -16.52 22.07 11.46
C LEU A 491 -17.01 22.73 10.16
N GLY A 492 -17.27 21.94 9.12
CA GLY A 492 -17.69 22.43 7.81
C GLY A 492 -16.53 22.94 6.95
N SER A 493 -16.75 22.98 5.63
CA SER A 493 -15.78 23.58 4.70
C SER A 493 -15.58 25.07 5.02
N PRO A 494 -14.33 25.58 5.03
CA PRO A 494 -13.12 24.95 4.48
C PRO A 494 -12.21 24.28 5.52
N TRP A 495 -12.68 24.00 6.74
CA TRP A 495 -11.90 23.24 7.72
C TRP A 495 -11.61 21.84 7.21
N ARG A 496 -10.41 21.34 7.53
CA ARG A 496 -9.98 19.97 7.21
C ARG A 496 -8.81 19.53 8.09
N MET A 497 -8.44 18.27 8.01
CA MET A 497 -7.21 17.74 8.56
C MET A 497 -6.01 18.18 7.69
N PRO A 498 -4.86 18.52 8.30
CA PRO A 498 -3.65 18.88 7.55
C PRO A 498 -3.10 17.68 6.79
N THR A 499 -2.50 17.94 5.64
CA THR A 499 -1.73 16.93 4.89
C THR A 499 -0.36 16.72 5.54
N ILE A 500 0.32 15.63 5.17
CA ILE A 500 1.65 15.36 5.72
C ILE A 500 2.69 16.41 5.29
N ALA A 501 2.55 16.98 4.09
CA ALA A 501 3.42 18.05 3.62
C ALA A 501 3.25 19.34 4.45
N GLU A 502 2.03 19.63 4.90
CA GLU A 502 1.74 20.77 5.77
C GLU A 502 2.23 20.54 7.20
N MET A 503 2.15 19.31 7.70
CA MET A 503 2.79 18.94 8.96
C MET A 503 4.31 19.05 8.88
N GLN A 504 4.92 18.63 7.76
CA GLN A 504 6.36 18.80 7.54
C GLN A 504 6.76 20.27 7.51
N MET A 505 5.96 21.13 6.87
CA MET A 505 6.17 22.58 6.88
C MET A 505 6.06 23.17 8.30
N LEU A 506 5.13 22.68 9.12
CA LEU A 506 5.00 23.05 10.52
C LEU A 506 6.27 22.68 11.33
N ILE A 507 6.84 21.51 11.07
CA ILE A 507 8.11 21.06 11.70
C ILE A 507 9.25 22.00 11.35
N GLU A 508 9.38 22.36 10.07
CA GLU A 508 10.51 23.12 9.54
C GLU A 508 10.45 24.62 9.85
N SER A 509 9.24 25.18 9.93
CA SER A 509 9.04 26.62 10.03
C SER A 509 8.82 27.13 11.46
N CYS A 510 8.42 26.27 12.39
CA CYS A 510 8.12 26.66 13.77
C CYS A 510 9.26 26.30 14.74
N SER A 511 9.42 27.10 15.79
CA SER A 511 10.19 26.70 16.97
C SER A 511 9.31 25.91 17.95
N TRP A 512 9.87 24.89 18.58
CA TRP A 512 9.15 23.96 19.45
C TRP A 512 9.71 24.02 20.87
N GLU A 513 8.85 24.30 21.84
CA GLU A 513 9.20 24.36 23.26
C GLU A 513 8.27 23.43 24.05
N PHE A 514 8.84 22.68 24.99
CA PHE A 514 8.05 21.83 25.86
C PHE A 514 7.65 22.55 27.14
N ILE A 515 6.36 22.60 27.41
CA ILE A 515 5.80 23.34 28.55
C ILE A 515 4.66 22.58 29.23
N THR A 516 4.13 23.17 30.30
CA THR A 516 2.91 22.68 30.96
C THR A 516 1.82 23.75 30.88
N VAL A 517 0.63 23.37 30.43
CA VAL A 517 -0.57 24.21 30.37
C VAL A 517 -1.67 23.49 31.14
N ASP A 518 -2.23 24.14 32.17
CA ASP A 518 -3.25 23.55 33.06
C ASP A 518 -2.88 22.19 33.67
N GLY A 519 -1.58 21.98 33.96
CA GLY A 519 -1.06 20.70 34.47
C GLY A 519 -0.91 19.60 33.40
N VAL A 520 -1.25 19.88 32.14
CA VAL A 520 -1.05 18.99 31.00
C VAL A 520 0.24 19.35 30.28
N TRP A 521 1.01 18.32 29.95
CA TRP A 521 2.24 18.41 29.18
C TRP A 521 1.90 18.80 27.74
N CYS A 522 2.49 19.88 27.21
CA CYS A 522 2.17 20.44 25.89
C CYS A 522 3.44 20.86 25.16
N TYR A 523 3.41 20.80 23.83
CA TYR A 523 4.38 21.47 22.96
C TYR A 523 3.82 22.82 22.55
N LYS A 524 4.55 23.90 22.84
CA LYS A 524 4.29 25.25 22.31
C LYS A 524 5.01 25.38 20.98
N LEU A 525 4.26 25.63 19.92
CA LEU A 525 4.77 25.85 18.57
C LEU A 525 4.67 27.33 18.28
N THR A 526 5.80 28.01 18.11
CA THR A 526 5.84 29.43 17.74
C THR A 526 6.26 29.55 16.28
N GLY A 527 5.40 30.13 15.45
CA GLY A 527 5.64 30.29 14.03
C GLY A 527 6.51 31.51 13.68
N PRO A 528 6.90 31.68 12.41
CA PRO A 528 7.78 32.78 11.98
C PRO A 528 7.28 34.18 12.31
N ASN A 529 5.97 34.37 12.43
CA ASN A 529 5.36 35.65 12.79
C ASN A 529 5.27 35.91 14.31
N GLY A 530 5.72 34.96 15.15
CA GLY A 530 5.68 35.06 16.61
C GLY A 530 4.38 34.59 17.26
N ASN A 531 3.33 34.29 16.49
CA ASN A 531 2.13 33.65 17.01
C ASN A 531 2.41 32.19 17.36
N PHE A 532 1.60 31.63 18.27
CA PHE A 532 1.82 30.26 18.74
C PHE A 532 0.52 29.47 18.96
N ILE A 533 0.64 28.15 18.91
CA ILE A 533 -0.39 27.19 19.34
C ILE A 533 0.20 26.20 20.35
N PHE A 534 -0.67 25.50 21.08
CA PHE A 534 -0.27 24.41 21.96
C PHE A 534 -0.80 23.08 21.45
N LEU A 535 0.09 22.10 21.34
CA LEU A 535 -0.23 20.71 21.06
C LEU A 535 -0.07 19.91 22.35
N PRO A 536 -1.16 19.50 23.04
CA PRO A 536 -1.05 18.66 24.21
C PRO A 536 -0.36 17.32 23.88
N ALA A 537 0.40 16.77 24.82
CA ALA A 537 1.06 15.48 24.72
C ALA A 537 0.05 14.34 24.90
N VAL A 538 -0.85 14.26 23.93
CA VAL A 538 -1.96 13.31 23.90
C VAL A 538 -1.53 12.13 23.06
N ASN A 539 -1.44 10.97 23.71
CA ASN A 539 -0.90 9.75 23.13
C ASN A 539 -1.82 9.18 22.04
N ARG A 540 -2.33 7.95 22.19
CA ARG A 540 -3.19 7.30 21.20
C ARG A 540 -3.96 6.13 21.80
N TYR A 541 -4.97 5.67 21.09
CA TYR A 541 -5.66 4.42 21.36
C TYR A 541 -5.24 3.32 20.37
N GLU A 542 -5.03 2.11 20.90
CA GLU A 542 -4.84 0.88 20.14
C GLU A 542 -5.84 -0.15 20.68
N GLY A 543 -6.82 -0.55 19.87
CA GLY A 543 -7.99 -1.27 20.38
C GLY A 543 -8.74 -0.44 21.42
N THR A 544 -9.05 -1.03 22.58
CA THR A 544 -9.71 -0.36 23.71
C THR A 544 -8.73 0.31 24.67
N GLU A 545 -7.42 0.17 24.44
CA GLU A 545 -6.38 0.60 25.38
C GLU A 545 -5.85 2.00 25.05
N TYR A 546 -5.77 2.85 26.07
CA TYR A 546 -5.08 4.14 25.97
C TYR A 546 -3.59 3.94 26.22
N ILE A 547 -2.79 4.00 25.16
CA ILE A 547 -1.37 3.71 25.23
C ILE A 547 -0.62 4.92 25.78
N ARG A 548 -0.15 4.85 27.02
CA ARG A 548 0.74 5.85 27.63
C ARG A 548 2.17 5.37 27.58
N ASN A 549 3.02 6.11 26.87
CA ASN A 549 4.46 5.89 26.92
C ASN A 549 5.05 6.47 28.22
N SER A 550 6.20 5.95 28.65
CA SER A 550 6.94 6.44 29.83
C SER A 550 7.40 7.89 29.69
N THR A 551 7.50 8.37 28.46
CA THR A 551 7.76 9.76 28.12
C THR A 551 6.57 10.35 27.35
N PRO A 552 6.18 11.61 27.60
CA PRO A 552 5.03 12.18 26.93
C PRO A 552 5.21 12.27 25.42
N GLU A 553 4.15 11.85 24.71
CA GLU A 553 4.08 11.75 23.27
C GLU A 553 2.84 12.49 22.77
N ALA A 554 3.01 13.30 21.72
CA ALA A 554 1.90 13.91 21.01
C ALA A 554 1.76 13.27 19.63
N ASN A 555 0.61 12.69 19.32
CA ASN A 555 0.36 12.03 18.03
C ASN A 555 -0.83 12.68 17.34
N TYR A 556 -0.71 13.09 16.08
CA TYR A 556 -1.79 13.76 15.34
C TYR A 556 -1.94 13.22 13.93
N TRP A 557 -3.18 12.89 13.56
CA TRP A 557 -3.45 12.41 12.20
C TRP A 557 -3.20 13.49 11.14
N SER A 558 -2.59 13.06 10.02
CA SER A 558 -2.65 13.79 8.76
C SER A 558 -3.72 13.18 7.84
N SER A 559 -4.23 13.95 6.90
CA SER A 559 -5.16 13.46 5.87
C SER A 559 -4.48 12.62 4.79
N THR A 560 -3.16 12.42 4.87
CA THR A 560 -2.36 11.76 3.82
C THR A 560 -2.07 10.30 4.14
N LEU A 561 -2.41 9.43 3.19
CA LEU A 561 -2.11 8.00 3.25
C LEU A 561 -0.60 7.75 3.31
N SER A 562 -0.19 6.67 3.98
CA SER A 562 1.20 6.21 3.90
C SER A 562 1.50 5.70 2.48
N THR A 563 2.69 5.99 1.98
CA THR A 563 3.17 5.47 0.68
C THR A 563 3.72 4.05 0.77
N ASP A 564 4.16 3.65 1.96
CA ASP A 564 4.93 2.41 2.15
C ASP A 564 4.02 1.21 2.45
N ASP A 565 2.86 1.48 3.07
CA ASP A 565 1.90 0.45 3.45
C ASP A 565 0.47 0.99 3.40
N LYS A 566 -0.38 0.32 2.61
CA LYS A 566 -1.81 0.62 2.45
C LYS A 566 -2.64 0.36 3.71
N ASP A 567 -2.08 -0.20 4.76
CA ASP A 567 -2.77 -0.41 6.03
C ASP A 567 -2.43 0.70 7.05
N TYR A 568 -1.57 1.63 6.65
CA TYR A 568 -1.10 2.74 7.47
C TYR A 568 -1.49 4.09 6.87
N SER A 569 -1.52 5.11 7.71
CA SER A 569 -1.67 6.51 7.35
C SER A 569 -0.58 7.34 8.02
N SER A 570 -0.26 8.50 7.44
CA SER A 570 0.79 9.37 7.94
C SER A 570 0.29 10.21 9.12
N TYR A 571 1.14 10.41 10.11
CA TYR A 571 0.82 11.18 11.32
C TYR A 571 2.06 11.93 11.82
N LEU A 572 1.83 13.03 12.54
CA LEU A 572 2.86 13.76 13.26
C LEU A 572 3.06 13.11 14.63
N SER A 573 4.30 12.77 14.99
CA SER A 573 4.67 12.32 16.33
C SER A 573 5.72 13.23 16.94
N LEU A 574 5.54 13.49 18.23
CA LEU A 574 6.50 14.21 19.07
C LEU A 574 6.80 13.40 20.30
N ARG A 575 8.00 12.85 20.38
CA ARG A 575 8.51 12.13 21.54
C ARG A 575 9.54 12.98 22.24
N TRP A 576 9.37 13.13 23.55
CA TRP A 576 10.32 13.84 24.40
C TRP A 576 11.78 13.37 24.21
N SER A 577 11.99 12.07 24.00
CA SER A 577 13.33 11.48 23.82
C SER A 577 13.98 11.77 22.46
N GLU A 578 13.24 12.21 21.45
CA GLU A 578 13.74 12.30 20.06
C GLU A 578 14.22 13.70 19.66
N ASN A 579 14.24 14.67 20.59
CA ASN A 579 14.68 16.07 20.44
C ASN A 579 14.01 16.90 19.33
N GLN A 580 13.29 16.30 18.38
CA GLN A 580 12.55 16.98 17.32
C GLN A 580 11.29 16.21 16.88
N PRO A 581 10.21 16.92 16.48
CA PRO A 581 9.04 16.31 15.85
C PRO A 581 9.39 15.59 14.55
N ARG A 582 8.64 14.53 14.24
CA ARG A 582 8.78 13.80 12.98
C ARG A 582 7.44 13.31 12.46
N VAL A 583 7.41 13.10 11.16
CA VAL A 583 6.30 12.42 10.48
C VAL A 583 6.59 10.92 10.40
N TYR A 584 5.60 10.11 10.73
CA TYR A 584 5.67 8.65 10.71
C TYR A 584 4.40 8.06 10.10
N ALA A 585 4.34 6.74 10.00
CA ALA A 585 3.13 6.01 9.60
C ALA A 585 2.57 5.20 10.78
N LYS A 586 1.25 5.17 10.94
CA LYS A 586 0.55 4.35 11.95
C LYS A 586 -0.66 3.66 11.35
N SER A 587 -1.04 2.51 11.93
CA SER A 587 -2.20 1.76 11.47
C SER A 587 -3.46 2.64 11.49
N ARG A 588 -4.16 2.70 10.36
CA ARG A 588 -5.30 3.62 10.15
C ARG A 588 -6.49 3.36 11.07
N CYS A 589 -6.58 2.17 11.68
CA CYS A 589 -7.62 1.85 12.64
C CYS A 589 -7.39 2.46 14.04
N HIS A 590 -6.17 2.91 14.34
CA HIS A 590 -5.82 3.46 15.65
C HIS A 590 -6.47 4.83 15.88
N GLY A 591 -6.79 5.10 17.15
CA GLY A 591 -7.40 6.36 17.55
C GLY A 591 -6.33 7.42 17.82
N LEU A 592 -6.23 8.43 16.96
CA LEU A 592 -5.38 9.60 17.19
C LEU A 592 -6.24 10.87 17.17
N PRO A 593 -5.83 11.91 17.91
CA PRO A 593 -6.46 13.21 17.87
C PRO A 593 -6.13 13.95 16.56
N ILE A 594 -6.96 14.94 16.25
CA ILE A 594 -6.84 15.75 15.05
C ILE A 594 -6.65 17.20 15.46
N ARG A 595 -5.70 17.88 14.82
CA ARG A 595 -5.53 19.33 14.89
C ARG A 595 -5.95 19.94 13.54
N PRO A 596 -7.18 20.48 13.42
CA PRO A 596 -7.67 21.00 12.15
C PRO A 596 -6.87 22.19 11.62
N VAL A 597 -6.97 22.41 10.31
CA VAL A 597 -6.44 23.57 9.60
C VAL A 597 -7.52 24.24 8.75
N HIS A 598 -7.33 25.53 8.51
CA HIS A 598 -8.21 26.38 7.73
C HIS A 598 -7.38 27.14 6.67
N PRO A 599 -7.64 26.92 5.37
CA PRO A 599 -7.00 27.66 4.28
C PRO A 599 -7.13 29.19 4.37
#